data_AF-A0A644X943-F1
#
_entry.id   AF-A0A644X943-F1
#
_cell.length_a   1.000
_cell.length_b   1.000
_cell.length_c   1.000
_cell.angle_alpha   90.00
_cell.angle_beta   90.00
_cell.angle_gamma   90.00
#
_symmetry.space_group_name_H-M   'P 1'
#
loop_
_entity.id
_entity.type
_entity.pdbx_description
1 polymer ?
#
loop_
_entity_poly.entity_id
_entity_poly.type
_entity_poly.pdbx_seq_one_letter_code
_entity_poly.pdbx_strand_id
1 'polypeptide(L)'
;MRCKENSAYMMSYGMKFENTEEAERDLKRWKMFCYRLQKKQEEEVHFVIGMSTISSASIGVQGEMGYDKPKNQGGIKQYIPYEMKQRNRKTGEVKIVRQGIPVKPHIHILVYGYGASSCAQSILENMRKRDSNNSYLKHSKDYVPAADLSQKIDYIETQSTKLFRV
;
A
#
# COMPACT_ATOMS: atom_id res chain seq x y z
N MET A 1 -14.90 2.51 32.08
CA MET A 1 -14.15 2.55 30.81
C MET A 1 -15.11 2.18 29.70
N ARG A 2 -15.32 3.03 28.68
CA ARG A 2 -16.14 2.65 27.52
C ARG A 2 -15.26 1.74 26.67
N CYS A 3 -15.65 0.49 26.43
CA CYS A 3 -14.92 -0.38 25.49
C CYS A 3 -14.82 0.36 24.15
N LYS A 4 -13.60 0.48 23.63
CA LYS A 4 -13.40 1.11 22.33
C LYS A 4 -14.03 0.18 21.26
N GLU A 5 -14.59 0.75 20.20
CA GLU A 5 -15.30 -0.03 19.19
C GLU A 5 -14.34 -0.71 18.22
N ASN A 6 -14.64 -1.97 17.87
CA ASN A 6 -13.95 -2.66 16.79
C ASN A 6 -14.22 -1.94 15.47
N SER A 7 -13.17 -1.37 14.88
CA SER A 7 -13.26 -0.52 13.70
C SER A 7 -12.07 -0.77 12.79
N ALA A 8 -12.18 -0.34 11.53
CA ALA A 8 -11.08 -0.38 10.59
C ALA A 8 -10.98 0.93 9.81
N TYR A 9 -9.75 1.37 9.55
CA TYR A 9 -9.47 2.60 8.82
C TYR A 9 -8.30 2.39 7.87
N MET A 10 -8.48 2.84 6.64
CA MET A 10 -7.45 2.88 5.64
C MET A 10 -7.00 4.33 5.43
N MET A 11 -5.69 4.53 5.36
CA MET A 11 -5.06 5.79 5.01
C MET A 11 -4.10 5.54 3.86
N SER A 12 -4.17 6.38 2.85
CA SER A 12 -3.18 6.41 1.77
C SER A 12 -2.28 7.62 1.95
N TYR A 13 -0.99 7.37 2.11
CA TYR A 13 0.01 8.43 2.19
C TYR A 13 0.28 8.94 0.78
N GLY A 14 -0.38 10.06 0.46
CA GLY A 14 -0.39 10.68 -0.86
C GLY A 14 0.90 11.40 -1.26
N MET A 15 1.92 11.43 -0.39
CA MET A 15 3.26 11.83 -0.81
C MET A 15 3.74 10.82 -1.85
N LYS A 16 3.69 11.24 -3.10
CA LYS A 16 4.31 10.52 -4.19
C LYS A 16 5.81 10.66 -4.03
N PHE A 17 6.45 9.63 -3.50
CA PHE A 17 7.91 9.59 -3.38
C PHE A 17 8.53 9.76 -4.77
N GLU A 18 9.70 10.40 -4.85
CA GLU A 18 10.36 10.57 -6.15
C GLU A 18 10.94 9.25 -6.66
N ASN A 19 11.28 8.33 -5.75
CA ASN A 19 11.80 7.01 -6.06
C ASN A 19 11.42 5.97 -5.00
N THR A 20 11.69 4.71 -5.32
CA THR A 20 11.35 3.56 -4.48
C THR A 20 12.19 3.57 -3.20
N GLU A 21 13.45 3.98 -3.24
CA GLU A 21 14.36 3.98 -2.09
C GLU A 21 13.88 4.93 -0.97
N GLU A 22 13.36 6.09 -1.36
CA GLU A 22 12.75 7.04 -0.44
C GLU A 22 11.48 6.46 0.19
N ALA A 23 10.61 5.88 -0.63
CA ALA A 23 9.37 5.23 -0.19
C ALA A 23 9.66 4.08 0.81
N GLU A 24 10.68 3.26 0.54
CA GLU A 24 11.08 2.17 1.42
C GLU A 24 11.60 2.65 2.77
N ARG A 25 12.38 3.74 2.77
CA ARG A 25 12.88 4.36 4.01
C ARG A 25 11.72 4.83 4.86
N ASP A 26 10.73 5.47 4.25
CA ASP A 26 9.56 5.96 4.97
C ASP A 26 8.59 4.84 5.36
N LEU A 27 8.46 3.78 4.57
CA LEU A 27 7.74 2.55 4.92
C LEU A 27 8.31 1.92 6.21
N LYS A 28 9.64 1.83 6.35
CA LYS A 28 10.28 1.36 7.58
C LYS A 28 9.98 2.26 8.78
N ARG A 29 9.95 3.59 8.59
CA ARG A 29 9.58 4.54 9.64
C ARG A 29 8.13 4.36 10.07
N TRP A 30 7.21 4.17 9.11
CA TRP A 30 5.80 3.88 9.38
C TRP A 30 5.62 2.56 10.12
N LYS A 31 6.33 1.50 9.73
CA LYS A 31 6.37 0.23 10.48
C LYS A 31 6.73 0.46 11.95
N MET A 32 7.83 1.16 12.22
CA MET A 32 8.26 1.43 13.59
C MET A 32 7.29 2.32 14.37
N PHE A 33 6.66 3.28 13.69
CA PHE A 33 5.63 4.12 14.31
C PHE A 33 4.39 3.31 14.69
N CYS A 34 3.86 2.49 13.77
CA CYS A 34 2.71 1.62 14.03
C CYS A 34 3.01 0.59 15.12
N TYR A 35 4.22 0.01 15.15
CA TYR A 35 4.65 -0.90 16.22
C TYR A 35 4.62 -0.23 17.59
N ARG A 36 5.10 1.01 17.69
CA ARG A 36 5.01 1.78 18.94
C ARG A 36 3.58 2.14 19.31
N LEU A 37 2.70 2.40 18.34
CA LEU A 37 1.29 2.65 18.61
C LEU A 37 0.59 1.40 19.13
N GLN A 38 0.83 0.25 18.50
CA GLN A 38 0.31 -1.05 18.92
C GLN A 38 0.70 -1.36 20.36
N LYS A 39 2.00 -1.22 20.69
CA LYS A 39 2.51 -1.46 22.05
C LYS A 39 1.96 -0.51 23.13
N LYS A 40 1.44 0.65 22.73
CA LYS A 40 0.77 1.59 23.64
C LYS A 40 -0.72 1.31 23.79
N GLN A 41 -1.32 0.48 22.94
CA GLN A 41 -2.70 0.08 23.12
C GLN A 41 -2.77 -1.04 24.16
N GLU A 42 -3.74 -0.92 25.06
CA GLU A 42 -4.17 -2.00 25.94
C GLU A 42 -5.07 -3.01 25.21
N GLU A 43 -5.57 -2.60 24.04
CA GLU A 43 -6.52 -3.34 23.21
C GLU A 43 -5.83 -4.02 22.03
N GLU A 44 -6.44 -5.09 21.51
CA GLU A 44 -6.00 -5.74 20.28
C GLU A 44 -6.18 -4.82 19.06
N VAL A 45 -5.06 -4.45 18.45
CA VAL A 45 -5.01 -3.63 17.23
C VAL A 45 -3.94 -4.19 16.29
N HIS A 46 -4.26 -4.18 15.01
CA HIS A 46 -3.42 -4.73 13.95
C HIS A 46 -3.19 -3.69 12.87
N PHE A 47 -2.03 -3.75 12.22
CA PHE A 47 -1.70 -2.88 11.09
C PHE A 47 -1.23 -3.70 9.88
N VAL A 48 -1.67 -3.27 8.70
CA VAL A 48 -1.13 -3.72 7.42
C VAL A 48 -0.60 -2.50 6.68
N ILE A 49 0.70 -2.52 6.37
CA ILE A 49 1.42 -1.38 5.81
C ILE A 49 2.07 -1.84 4.51
N GLY A 50 1.68 -1.23 3.40
CA GLY A 50 2.10 -1.64 2.06
C GLY A 50 2.69 -0.49 1.26
N MET A 51 3.69 -0.77 0.43
CA MET A 51 4.22 0.16 -0.56
C MET A 51 3.94 -0.38 -1.97
N SER A 52 3.37 0.47 -2.83
CA SER A 52 2.96 0.12 -4.19
C SER A 52 3.65 1.04 -5.20
N THR A 53 4.00 0.50 -6.37
CA THR A 53 4.61 1.26 -7.49
C THR A 53 3.82 1.16 -8.79
N ILE A 54 2.71 0.41 -8.79
CA ILE A 54 1.83 0.21 -9.93
C ILE A 54 0.40 0.62 -9.56
N SER A 55 -0.35 1.11 -10.55
CA SER A 55 -1.79 1.29 -10.40
C SER A 55 -2.49 -0.06 -10.21
N SER A 56 -3.41 -0.15 -9.25
CA SER A 56 -4.26 -1.34 -9.05
C SER A 56 -5.11 -1.67 -10.29
N ALA A 57 -5.43 -0.66 -11.12
CA ALA A 57 -6.15 -0.86 -12.38
C ALA A 57 -5.35 -1.65 -13.45
N SER A 58 -4.01 -1.74 -13.31
CA SER A 58 -3.19 -2.53 -14.23
C SER A 58 -3.09 -4.01 -13.80
N ILE A 59 -3.31 -4.31 -12.53
CA ILE A 59 -3.21 -5.68 -11.99
C ILE A 59 -4.41 -6.51 -12.46
N GLY A 60 -4.17 -7.68 -13.03
CA GLY A 60 -5.17 -8.58 -13.61
C GLY A 60 -5.62 -8.21 -15.03
N VAL A 61 -5.24 -7.02 -15.53
CA VAL A 61 -5.60 -6.56 -16.89
C VAL A 61 -4.38 -6.52 -17.81
N GLN A 62 -3.29 -5.88 -17.36
CA GLN A 62 -2.07 -5.66 -18.15
C GLN A 62 -0.88 -6.47 -17.63
N GLY A 63 -1.05 -7.13 -16.49
CA GLY A 63 -0.01 -7.87 -15.79
C GLY A 63 -0.48 -8.28 -14.41
N GLU A 64 0.40 -8.88 -13.63
CA GLU A 64 0.13 -9.34 -12.28
C GLU A 64 1.27 -9.00 -11.33
N MET A 65 1.02 -9.05 -10.03
CA MET A 65 2.10 -8.93 -9.07
C MET A 65 2.67 -10.32 -8.78
N GLY A 66 3.94 -10.52 -9.09
CA GLY A 66 4.66 -11.78 -8.86
C GLY A 66 6.02 -11.54 -8.22
N TYR A 67 6.75 -12.60 -7.93
CA TYR A 67 8.12 -12.49 -7.44
C TYR A 67 9.12 -12.66 -8.58
N ASP A 68 10.17 -11.86 -8.57
CA ASP A 68 11.29 -11.97 -9.52
C ASP A 68 12.03 -13.33 -9.44
N LYS A 69 12.02 -13.95 -8.26
CA LYS A 69 12.50 -15.30 -7.94
C LYS A 69 11.73 -15.86 -6.74
N PRO A 70 11.88 -17.15 -6.37
CA PRO A 70 11.15 -17.71 -5.24
C PRO A 70 11.29 -16.88 -3.96
N LYS A 71 10.18 -16.64 -3.25
CA LYS A 71 10.14 -15.82 -2.02
C LYS A 71 11.12 -16.31 -0.95
N ASN A 72 11.25 -17.63 -0.80
CA ASN A 72 12.19 -18.27 0.13
C ASN A 72 13.67 -18.04 -0.23
N GLN A 73 13.97 -17.60 -1.46
CA GLN A 73 15.31 -17.24 -1.92
C GLN A 73 15.52 -15.70 -1.94
N GLY A 74 14.70 -14.98 -1.19
CA GLY A 74 14.75 -13.51 -1.10
C GLY A 74 14.16 -12.82 -2.32
N GLY A 75 13.19 -13.44 -3.00
CA GLY A 75 12.45 -12.81 -4.08
C GLY A 75 11.74 -11.53 -3.63
N ILE A 76 11.76 -10.54 -4.50
CA ILE A 76 11.07 -9.26 -4.33
C ILE A 76 9.80 -9.30 -5.18
N LYS A 77 8.68 -8.97 -4.54
CA LYS A 77 7.40 -8.87 -5.22
C LYS A 77 7.42 -7.64 -6.11
N GLN A 78 7.13 -7.80 -7.39
CA GLN A 78 7.14 -6.75 -8.41
C GLN A 78 6.02 -6.98 -9.42
N TYR A 79 5.71 -5.94 -10.18
CA TYR A 79 4.75 -6.05 -11.27
C TYR A 79 5.38 -6.78 -12.46
N ILE A 80 4.72 -7.83 -12.93
CA ILE A 80 5.09 -8.65 -14.09
C ILE A 80 4.07 -8.33 -15.20
N PRO A 81 4.46 -7.56 -16.23
CA PRO A 81 3.56 -7.22 -17.33
C PRO A 81 3.27 -8.45 -18.19
N TYR A 82 2.02 -8.59 -18.63
CA TYR A 82 1.68 -9.57 -19.66
C TYR A 82 2.32 -9.17 -20.99
N GLU A 83 2.90 -10.15 -21.67
CA GLU A 83 3.53 -9.92 -22.97
C GLU A 83 2.46 -9.83 -24.07
N MET A 84 2.34 -8.67 -24.70
CA MET A 84 1.49 -8.49 -25.87
C MET A 84 2.34 -8.36 -27.13
N LYS A 85 2.01 -9.15 -28.15
CA LYS A 85 2.61 -9.04 -29.48
C LYS A 85 1.90 -7.95 -30.26
N GLN A 86 2.57 -6.83 -30.46
CA GLN A 86 2.09 -5.76 -31.33
C GLN A 86 2.73 -5.91 -32.72
N ARG A 87 1.90 -6.19 -33.73
CA ARG A 87 2.36 -6.25 -35.13
C ARG A 87 2.22 -4.88 -35.79
N ASN A 88 3.31 -4.36 -36.33
CA ASN A 88 3.28 -3.18 -37.18
C ASN A 88 2.61 -3.55 -38.51
N ARG A 89 1.47 -2.91 -38.82
CA ARG A 89 0.69 -3.19 -40.03
C ARG A 89 1.40 -2.80 -41.33
N LYS A 90 2.37 -1.88 -41.29
CA LYS A 90 3.10 -1.40 -42.48
C LYS A 90 4.36 -2.20 -42.76
N THR A 91 5.12 -2.58 -41.73
CA THR A 91 6.41 -3.29 -41.88
C THR A 91 6.29 -4.79 -41.63
N GLY A 92 5.16 -5.26 -41.09
CA GLY A 92 4.95 -6.68 -40.75
C GLY A 92 5.68 -7.12 -39.47
N GLU A 93 6.57 -6.29 -38.92
CA GLU A 93 7.38 -6.55 -37.74
C GLU A 93 6.52 -6.77 -36.49
N VAL A 94 6.87 -7.77 -35.69
CA VAL A 94 6.21 -8.07 -34.41
C VAL A 94 7.11 -7.61 -33.27
N LYS A 95 6.64 -6.66 -32.48
CA LYS A 95 7.30 -6.20 -31.26
C LYS A 95 6.56 -6.74 -30.04
N ILE A 96 7.32 -7.23 -29.05
CA ILE A 96 6.78 -7.54 -27.73
C ILE A 96 6.67 -6.23 -26.96
N VAL A 97 5.46 -5.90 -26.51
CA VAL A 97 5.18 -4.71 -25.70
C VAL A 97 4.72 -5.16 -24.32
N ARG A 98 5.38 -4.61 -23.30
CA ARG A 98 5.05 -4.80 -21.89
C ARG A 98 4.23 -3.60 -21.43
N GLN A 99 2.99 -3.83 -20.99
CA GLN A 99 2.09 -2.77 -20.53
C GLN A 99 1.94 -2.76 -19.01
N GLY A 100 1.77 -1.56 -18.47
CA GLY A 100 1.43 -1.28 -17.08
C GLY A 100 1.38 0.23 -16.91
N ILE A 101 0.58 0.71 -15.95
CA ILE A 101 0.50 2.12 -15.61
C ILE A 101 1.39 2.32 -14.37
N PRO A 102 2.69 2.63 -14.55
CA PRO A 102 3.55 2.95 -13.43
C PRO A 102 3.00 4.20 -12.74
N VAL A 103 3.02 4.17 -11.42
CA VAL A 103 2.67 5.32 -10.59
C VAL A 103 3.86 5.64 -9.71
N LYS A 104 3.98 6.90 -9.28
CA LYS A 104 4.97 7.23 -8.25
C LYS A 104 4.72 6.33 -7.03
N PRO A 105 5.78 5.84 -6.35
CA PRO A 105 5.61 5.02 -5.17
C PRO A 105 4.73 5.71 -4.14
N HIS A 106 3.91 4.94 -3.45
CA HIS A 106 3.01 5.43 -2.40
C HIS A 106 2.78 4.34 -1.34
N ILE A 107 2.34 4.75 -0.15
CA ILE A 107 2.16 3.86 1.00
C ILE A 107 0.69 3.80 1.38
N HIS A 108 0.20 2.59 1.62
CA HIS A 108 -1.09 2.32 2.25
C HIS A 108 -0.86 1.88 3.69
N ILE A 109 -1.69 2.36 4.60
CA ILE A 109 -1.73 1.94 5.99
C ILE A 109 -3.17 1.59 6.32
N LEU A 110 -3.42 0.33 6.66
CA LEU A 110 -4.68 -0.15 7.21
C LEU A 110 -4.47 -0.44 8.70
N VAL A 111 -5.39 0.04 9.54
CA VAL A 111 -5.43 -0.28 10.96
C VAL A 111 -6.82 -0.82 11.30
N TYR A 112 -6.89 -1.91 12.07
CA TYR A 112 -8.16 -2.51 12.49
C TYR A 112 -8.08 -3.11 13.90
N GLY A 113 -9.24 -3.26 14.55
CA GLY A 113 -9.37 -3.76 15.93
C GLY A 113 -10.00 -2.74 16.88
N TYR A 114 -10.03 -3.06 18.17
CA TYR A 114 -10.70 -2.26 19.20
C TYR A 114 -9.99 -0.92 19.47
N GLY A 115 -8.72 -0.75 19.09
CA GLY A 115 -8.00 0.53 19.20
C GLY A 115 -7.97 1.40 17.94
N ALA A 116 -8.51 0.92 16.83
CA ALA A 116 -8.14 1.38 15.49
C ALA A 116 -8.42 2.86 15.22
N SER A 117 -9.54 3.40 15.69
CA SER A 117 -9.88 4.82 15.47
C SER A 117 -8.85 5.78 16.07
N SER A 118 -8.36 5.48 17.28
CA SER A 118 -7.36 6.30 17.97
C SER A 118 -5.98 6.20 17.31
N CYS A 119 -5.61 5.01 16.84
CA CYS A 119 -4.39 4.79 16.07
C CYS A 119 -4.44 5.49 14.70
N ALA A 120 -5.56 5.40 13.99
CA ALA A 120 -5.77 6.09 12.72
C ALA A 120 -5.62 7.61 12.87
N GLN A 121 -6.19 8.17 13.94
CA GLN A 121 -6.04 9.59 14.26
C GLN A 121 -4.56 9.96 14.50
N SER A 122 -3.84 9.17 15.29
CA SER A 122 -2.41 9.38 15.55
C SER A 122 -1.55 9.30 14.28
N ILE A 123 -1.91 8.40 13.35
CA ILE A 123 -1.26 8.27 12.05
C ILE A 123 -1.48 9.53 11.23
N LEU A 124 -2.73 9.99 11.10
CA LEU A 124 -3.07 11.20 10.34
C LEU A 124 -2.37 12.44 10.88
N GLU A 125 -2.29 12.59 12.20
CA GLU A 125 -1.55 13.69 12.83
C GLU A 125 -0.06 13.62 12.52
N ASN A 126 0.53 12.43 12.49
CA ASN A 126 1.93 12.26 12.10
C ASN A 126 2.15 12.58 10.61
N MET A 127 1.22 12.16 9.74
CA MET A 127 1.24 12.50 8.31
C MET A 127 1.22 14.01 8.11
N ARG A 128 0.29 14.72 8.76
CA ARG A 128 0.15 16.19 8.69
C ARG A 128 1.39 16.93 9.16
N LYS A 129 2.08 16.42 10.19
CA LYS A 129 3.34 17.03 10.68
C LYS A 129 4.50 16.89 9.69
N ARG A 130 4.46 15.89 8.82
CA ARG A 130 5.53 15.60 7.84
C ARG A 130 5.33 16.32 6.52
N ASP A 131 4.09 16.61 6.13
CA ASP A 131 3.76 17.36 4.91
C ASP A 131 3.31 18.79 5.26
N SER A 132 4.27 19.72 5.34
CA SER A 132 4.01 21.13 5.68
C SER A 132 3.24 21.88 4.60
N ASN A 133 3.20 21.37 3.37
CA ASN A 133 2.60 22.08 2.23
C ASN A 133 1.11 21.76 2.05
N ASN A 134 0.57 20.83 2.84
CA ASN A 134 -0.83 20.40 2.81
C ASN A 134 -1.39 20.00 1.42
N SER A 135 -0.57 19.98 0.38
CA SER A 135 -1.00 19.81 -1.02
C SER A 135 -1.35 18.36 -1.33
N TYR A 136 -0.81 17.42 -0.55
CA TYR A 136 -1.09 16.00 -0.66
C TYR A 136 -2.04 15.49 0.45
N LEU A 137 -2.54 16.37 1.32
CA LEU A 137 -3.54 16.08 2.36
C LEU A 137 -4.96 15.81 1.82
N LYS A 138 -5.12 15.29 0.60
CA LYS A 138 -6.29 14.45 0.27
C LYS A 138 -6.17 13.09 0.99
N HIS A 139 -5.86 13.12 2.29
CA HIS A 139 -5.73 11.94 3.12
C HIS A 139 -7.13 11.51 3.52
N SER A 140 -7.69 10.61 2.74
CA SER A 140 -8.92 9.95 3.12
C SER A 140 -8.60 9.04 4.31
N LYS A 141 -9.08 9.44 5.49
CA LYS A 141 -9.37 8.47 6.56
C LYS A 141 -10.61 7.76 6.07
N ASP A 142 -10.42 6.71 5.29
CA ASP A 142 -11.54 5.91 4.83
C ASP A 142 -11.89 4.96 5.96
N TYR A 143 -13.06 5.17 6.57
CA TYR A 143 -13.66 4.13 7.38
C TYR A 143 -13.85 2.91 6.48
N VAL A 144 -13.36 1.77 6.94
CA VAL A 144 -13.53 0.49 6.26
C VAL A 144 -14.61 -0.27 7.03
N PRO A 145 -15.78 -0.50 6.42
CA PRO A 145 -16.80 -1.35 7.01
C PRO A 145 -16.21 -2.73 7.34
N ALA A 146 -16.66 -3.34 8.44
CA ALA A 146 -16.15 -4.64 8.86
C ALA A 146 -16.30 -5.72 7.75
N ALA A 147 -17.36 -5.64 6.95
CA ALA A 147 -17.61 -6.53 5.81
C ALA A 147 -16.53 -6.42 4.70
N ASP A 148 -15.88 -5.26 4.58
CA ASP A 148 -14.90 -4.97 3.54
C ASP A 148 -13.46 -5.16 4.02
N LEU A 149 -13.24 -5.47 5.31
CA LEU A 149 -11.92 -5.54 5.91
C LEU A 149 -11.01 -6.53 5.18
N SER A 150 -11.47 -7.76 4.97
CA SER A 150 -10.69 -8.78 4.25
C SER A 150 -10.35 -8.33 2.83
N GLN A 151 -11.30 -7.70 2.13
CA GLN A 151 -11.06 -7.16 0.79
C GLN A 151 -9.99 -6.06 0.80
N LYS A 152 -9.96 -5.19 1.81
CA LYS A 152 -8.94 -4.15 1.93
C LYS A 152 -7.57 -4.71 2.31
N ILE A 153 -7.52 -5.75 3.13
CA ILE A 153 -6.28 -6.48 3.41
C ILE A 153 -5.75 -7.07 2.10
N ASP A 154 -6.58 -7.84 1.39
CA ASP A 154 -6.20 -8.48 0.12
C ASP A 154 -5.78 -7.46 -0.94
N TYR A 155 -6.47 -6.32 -1.00
CA TYR A 155 -6.10 -5.20 -1.86
C TYR A 155 -4.66 -4.73 -1.60
N ILE A 156 -4.31 -4.43 -0.35
CA ILE A 156 -2.96 -3.99 0.02
C ILE A 156 -1.95 -5.10 -0.27
N GLU A 157 -2.24 -6.33 0.13
CA GLU A 157 -1.33 -7.45 -0.03
C GLU A 157 -1.04 -7.79 -1.49
N THR A 158 -2.05 -7.69 -2.34
CA THR A 158 -1.96 -7.98 -3.77
C THR A 158 -1.05 -6.97 -4.47
N GLN A 159 -1.30 -5.68 -4.29
CA GLN A 159 -0.59 -4.63 -5.03
C GLN A 159 0.77 -4.25 -4.44
N SER A 160 1.03 -4.55 -3.16
CA SER A 160 2.24 -4.08 -2.49
C SER A 160 3.48 -4.81 -2.99
N THR A 161 4.47 -4.04 -3.41
CA THR A 161 5.86 -4.46 -3.67
C THR A 161 6.56 -4.84 -2.36
N LYS A 162 6.28 -4.09 -1.28
CA LYS A 162 6.75 -4.39 0.09
C LYS A 162 5.63 -4.25 1.08
N LEU A 163 5.55 -5.18 2.04
CA LEU A 163 4.46 -5.29 3.00
C LEU A 163 5.02 -5.56 4.41
N PHE A 164 4.42 -4.92 5.41
CA PHE A 164 4.60 -5.24 6.82
C PHE A 164 3.24 -5.46 7.47
N ARG A 165 3.13 -6.52 8.27
CA ARG A 165 2.08 -6.68 9.27
C ARG A 165 2.69 -6.36 10.64
N VAL A 166 1.98 -5.59 11.44
CA VAL A 166 2.39 -5.17 12.78
C VAL A 166 1.27 -5.52 13.74
#